data_AF-A0A942BVS5-F1
#
_entry.id   AF-A0A942BVS5-F1
#
_cell.length_a   1.000
_cell.length_b   1.000
_cell.length_c   1.000
_cell.angle_alpha   90.00
_cell.angle_beta   90.00
_cell.angle_gamma   90.00
#
_symmetry.space_group_name_H-M   'P 1'
#
loop_
_entity.id
_entity.type
_entity.pdbx_description
1 polymer ?
#
loop_
_entity_poly.entity_id
_entity_poly.type
_entity_poly.pdbx_seq_one_letter_code
_entity_poly.pdbx_strand_id
1 'polypeptide(L)'
;MKRCPECRRDYYDDSLLYCLDDGNALLEGPASRTSEPGAVATGFRDADEPQTAIMSEPGAVATGFRDTDESQTALLPDGIASESATRAQIHTTELTEALPNGSAELPVSKSFDKRLLIVPVVLAVIAIGGFFGYRYFNSDVSGPINSIAVLPFQNKSDDTDTEYLSDGLAESLIFRLTQLPGLKVSPTSSVMRYKGNETDLAKIAGELGVDSVMTGRLVKRGDNLDIAVELVDTRTNKSLWGEQYERKMSELLTTQREIATEIANKLQLKLSGEEKGLTKQYTTSNEAYQLYMKGRYQWNLRTGDSLKQATDFFNQAIEKDPDFALAYSGLAESYTLFPLYSAAAPLDAMPKAKAAALRAIELDDSLAETHVALGIYYSDFAWNQPAAEKEFRRAIELNPNYATAHQQYGIECLAAVGRFDEAIAEGKRAEELDPTSPIIGADLGRSLIRAGRYDEAIAQLNRVLALDPNFWMTYWCLGMAYQGKGQYAEAVAANRKGMTLNRSEWLKADLIQSLIKRGERQEAVKLLNELQAESERRYVSGSALAVAYGSLGEKDKAFAYLNKDVDERASRPAVFDPVWDDLREDPRFAELVSRVEKEKLD
;
A
#
# COMPACT_ATOMS: atom_id res chain seq x y z
N MET A 1 -0.10 -20.81 36.92
CA MET A 1 -0.19 -22.13 36.23
C MET A 1 -1.39 -22.12 35.31
N LYS A 2 -1.17 -22.37 34.02
CA LYS A 2 -2.16 -22.21 32.94
C LYS A 2 -2.14 -23.46 32.07
N ARG A 3 -3.29 -23.89 31.55
CA ARG A 3 -3.40 -25.13 30.74
C ARG A 3 -3.97 -24.84 29.36
N CYS A 4 -3.38 -25.42 28.31
CA CYS A 4 -4.03 -25.41 26.99
C CYS A 4 -5.25 -26.35 27.00
N PRO A 5 -6.43 -25.93 26.51
CA PRO A 5 -7.59 -26.81 26.43
C PRO A 5 -7.38 -28.00 25.47
N GLU A 6 -6.69 -27.79 24.35
CA GLU A 6 -6.49 -28.79 23.29
C GLU A 6 -5.38 -29.79 23.61
N CYS A 7 -4.11 -29.37 23.60
CA CYS A 7 -2.98 -30.29 23.87
C CYS A 7 -2.85 -30.69 25.36
N ARG A 8 -3.66 -30.11 26.25
CA ARG A 8 -3.68 -30.35 27.71
C ARG A 8 -2.33 -30.16 28.42
N ARG A 9 -1.38 -29.45 27.80
CA ARG A 9 -0.07 -29.14 28.40
C ARG A 9 -0.20 -28.05 29.47
N ASP A 10 0.43 -28.28 30.62
CA ASP A 10 0.44 -27.36 31.76
C ASP A 10 1.67 -26.46 31.72
N TYR A 11 1.47 -25.15 31.85
CA TYR A 11 2.49 -24.10 31.81
C TYR A 11 2.58 -23.39 33.17
N TYR A 12 3.81 -23.10 33.62
CA TYR A 12 4.10 -22.50 34.93
C TYR A 12 4.66 -21.08 34.83
N ASP A 13 4.84 -20.57 33.62
CA ASP A 13 5.15 -19.16 33.37
C ASP A 13 3.84 -18.38 33.22
N ASP A 14 3.57 -17.49 34.18
CA ASP A 14 2.32 -16.72 34.21
C ASP A 14 2.36 -15.51 33.23
N SER A 15 3.50 -15.21 32.59
CA SER A 15 3.56 -14.27 31.45
C SER A 15 3.04 -14.86 30.14
N LEU A 16 3.01 -16.20 30.02
CA LEU A 16 2.48 -16.89 28.85
C LEU A 16 0.94 -16.77 28.81
N LEU A 17 0.42 -16.30 27.68
CA LEU A 17 -1.02 -16.17 27.43
C LEU A 17 -1.55 -17.22 26.43
N TYR A 18 -0.67 -17.81 25.62
CA TYR A 18 -1.02 -18.73 24.53
C TYR A 18 -0.10 -19.95 24.53
N CYS A 19 -0.63 -21.09 24.06
CA CYS A 19 0.11 -22.33 23.92
C CYS A 19 1.19 -22.22 22.84
N LEU A 20 2.41 -22.68 23.12
CA LEU A 20 3.51 -22.63 22.16
C LEU A 20 3.37 -23.67 21.04
N ASP A 21 2.63 -24.75 21.27
CA ASP A 21 2.47 -25.85 20.31
C ASP A 21 1.30 -25.63 19.34
N ASP A 22 0.22 -24.96 19.79
CA ASP A 22 -1.07 -24.88 19.06
C ASP A 22 -1.71 -23.48 19.03
N GLY A 23 -1.12 -22.49 19.73
CA GLY A 23 -1.58 -21.09 19.70
C GLY A 23 -2.85 -20.77 20.49
N ASN A 24 -3.55 -21.73 21.09
CA ASN A 24 -4.76 -21.45 21.86
C ASN A 24 -4.48 -20.69 23.16
N ALA A 25 -5.42 -19.85 23.59
CA ALA A 25 -5.32 -19.15 24.86
C ALA A 25 -5.24 -20.15 26.03
N LEU A 26 -4.26 -19.94 26.93
CA LEU A 26 -4.06 -20.80 28.09
C LEU A 26 -5.03 -20.42 29.21
N LEU A 27 -5.77 -21.41 29.72
CA LEU A 27 -6.78 -21.20 30.76
C LEU A 27 -6.15 -21.28 32.15
N GLU A 28 -6.40 -20.27 32.99
CA GLU A 28 -6.06 -20.31 34.42
C GLU A 28 -7.03 -21.20 35.18
N GLY A 29 -6.49 -22.07 36.03
CA GLY A 29 -7.27 -22.96 36.90
C GLY A 29 -6.73 -22.94 38.34
N PRO A 30 -7.60 -23.03 39.36
CA PRO A 30 -7.19 -22.96 40.76
C PRO A 30 -6.32 -24.18 41.13
N ALA A 31 -5.19 -23.93 41.79
CA ALA A 31 -4.26 -24.97 42.19
C ALA A 31 -4.75 -25.76 43.42
N SER A 32 -5.34 -26.94 43.19
CA SER A 32 -5.74 -27.86 44.25
C SER A 32 -4.73 -29.01 44.45
N ARG A 33 -3.97 -28.96 45.55
CA ARG A 33 -3.36 -30.14 46.16
C ARG A 33 -4.21 -30.56 47.36
N THR A 34 -4.77 -31.78 47.34
CA THR A 34 -4.63 -32.84 48.39
C THR A 34 -5.71 -33.93 48.27
N SER A 35 -5.27 -35.18 48.47
CA SER A 35 -6.00 -36.32 49.07
C SER A 35 -7.30 -36.90 48.46
N GLU A 36 -7.34 -38.24 48.51
CA GLU A 36 -8.44 -39.18 48.28
C GLU A 36 -9.55 -39.11 49.38
N PRO A 37 -10.56 -40.02 49.42
CA PRO A 37 -11.52 -40.43 48.39
C PRO A 37 -12.99 -40.39 48.89
N GLY A 38 -14.01 -40.39 48.00
CA GLY A 38 -15.40 -40.54 48.48
C GLY A 38 -16.55 -40.59 47.47
N ALA A 39 -17.14 -41.79 47.33
CA ALA A 39 -18.58 -42.11 47.16
C ALA A 39 -19.47 -41.49 46.04
N VAL A 40 -20.04 -42.39 45.22
CA VAL A 40 -21.50 -42.60 44.92
C VAL A 40 -22.37 -41.37 44.57
N ALA A 41 -23.17 -41.29 43.51
CA ALA A 41 -23.39 -41.99 42.22
C ALA A 41 -24.43 -41.12 41.42
N THR A 42 -24.95 -41.35 40.20
CA THR A 42 -25.08 -42.48 39.24
C THR A 42 -25.02 -41.87 37.80
N GLY A 43 -24.99 -42.60 36.68
CA GLY A 43 -24.91 -44.05 36.43
C GLY A 43 -25.84 -44.50 35.28
N PHE A 44 -25.28 -44.75 34.09
CA PHE A 44 -25.87 -45.63 33.06
C PHE A 44 -24.77 -46.24 32.15
N ARG A 45 -25.15 -47.29 31.44
CA ARG A 45 -24.36 -48.31 30.71
C ARG A 45 -24.35 -48.07 29.19
N ASP A 46 -23.55 -48.73 28.34
CA ASP A 46 -22.55 -49.83 28.47
C ASP A 46 -21.53 -49.77 27.31
N ALA A 47 -20.38 -50.46 27.45
CA ALA A 47 -19.58 -51.25 26.47
C ALA A 47 -19.33 -50.74 25.00
N ASP A 48 -18.19 -50.98 24.34
CA ASP A 48 -17.21 -52.09 24.45
C ASP A 48 -15.79 -51.69 23.97
N GLU A 49 -14.75 -52.39 24.46
CA GLU A 49 -13.37 -52.41 23.91
C GLU A 49 -12.72 -53.77 24.26
N PRO A 50 -11.82 -54.33 23.41
CA PRO A 50 -10.59 -54.86 23.99
C PRO A 50 -9.29 -54.78 23.13
N GLN A 51 -8.26 -54.15 23.70
CA GLN A 51 -6.93 -54.73 24.02
C GLN A 51 -5.86 -55.13 22.95
N THR A 52 -4.77 -54.34 22.94
CA THR A 52 -3.32 -54.69 23.09
C THR A 52 -2.55 -55.67 22.18
N ALA A 53 -1.37 -55.21 21.70
CA ALA A 53 -0.02 -55.81 21.90
C ALA A 53 1.08 -54.89 21.27
N ILE A 54 1.83 -54.05 22.01
CA ILE A 54 3.16 -54.29 22.65
C ILE A 54 4.25 -54.95 21.76
N MET A 55 5.32 -54.21 21.37
CA MET A 55 6.75 -54.46 21.74
C MET A 55 7.80 -53.63 20.96
N SER A 56 8.83 -53.18 21.71
CA SER A 56 10.25 -52.91 21.33
C SER A 56 10.70 -51.73 20.43
N GLU A 57 11.32 -50.73 21.08
CA GLU A 57 12.57 -50.04 20.66
C GLU A 57 13.81 -50.97 20.88
N PRO A 58 15.12 -50.56 20.77
CA PRO A 58 15.75 -49.28 20.39
C PRO A 58 16.96 -49.41 19.42
N GLY A 59 17.72 -48.33 19.14
CA GLY A 59 19.05 -48.48 18.49
C GLY A 59 19.75 -47.23 17.91
N ALA A 60 20.39 -46.46 18.77
CA ALA A 60 21.17 -45.23 18.48
C ALA A 60 22.35 -45.29 17.46
N VAL A 61 22.59 -44.13 16.80
CA VAL A 61 23.91 -43.48 16.51
C VAL A 61 24.97 -44.17 15.62
N ALA A 62 25.40 -43.47 14.56
CA ALA A 62 26.83 -43.30 14.18
C ALA A 62 27.05 -42.16 13.16
N THR A 63 28.27 -41.59 13.13
CA THR A 63 28.77 -40.61 12.15
C THR A 63 29.80 -41.24 11.20
N GLY A 64 30.06 -40.67 10.02
CA GLY A 64 31.16 -41.16 9.15
C GLY A 64 31.39 -40.41 7.82
N PHE A 65 32.57 -39.83 7.66
CA PHE A 65 33.15 -39.32 6.40
C PHE A 65 33.69 -40.46 5.51
N ARG A 66 33.58 -40.37 4.16
CA ARG A 66 34.73 -40.13 3.23
C ARG A 66 34.38 -40.19 1.73
N ASP A 67 35.26 -39.59 0.92
CA ASP A 67 35.33 -39.58 -0.55
C ASP A 67 35.88 -40.90 -1.16
N THR A 68 36.10 -40.90 -2.51
CA THR A 68 36.69 -41.91 -3.45
C THR A 68 35.69 -42.69 -4.32
N ASP A 69 35.93 -42.98 -5.62
CA ASP A 69 36.78 -42.32 -6.65
C ASP A 69 36.35 -42.73 -8.10
N GLU A 70 37.09 -42.26 -9.12
CA GLU A 70 36.97 -42.44 -10.60
C GLU A 70 36.42 -43.76 -11.22
N SER A 71 35.64 -43.61 -12.31
CA SER A 71 35.91 -44.12 -13.70
C SER A 71 34.68 -43.87 -14.61
N GLN A 72 34.75 -43.14 -15.74
CA GLN A 72 35.32 -43.46 -17.08
C GLN A 72 34.76 -44.77 -17.69
N THR A 73 34.31 -44.88 -18.95
CA THR A 73 34.64 -44.22 -20.25
C THR A 73 33.37 -44.03 -21.13
N ALA A 74 33.12 -42.93 -21.85
CA ALA A 74 33.75 -42.38 -23.07
C ALA A 74 33.38 -43.09 -24.41
N LEU A 75 33.04 -42.32 -25.47
CA LEU A 75 33.40 -42.54 -26.91
C LEU A 75 32.71 -41.55 -27.90
N LEU A 76 33.47 -40.58 -28.44
CA LEU A 76 33.28 -39.97 -29.77
C LEU A 76 34.67 -39.50 -30.29
N PRO A 77 35.01 -39.60 -31.59
CA PRO A 77 36.39 -39.40 -32.09
C PRO A 77 36.69 -38.05 -32.80
N ASP A 78 37.99 -37.75 -32.93
CA ASP A 78 38.60 -36.56 -33.58
C ASP A 78 38.78 -36.64 -35.12
N GLY A 79 39.18 -35.51 -35.74
CA GLY A 79 39.70 -35.43 -37.12
C GLY A 79 39.57 -34.02 -37.75
N ILE A 80 40.40 -33.03 -37.37
CA ILE A 80 41.77 -32.71 -37.84
C ILE A 80 41.86 -32.02 -39.22
N ALA A 81 42.59 -30.91 -39.23
CA ALA A 81 42.77 -29.85 -40.23
C ALA A 81 43.37 -30.23 -41.62
N SER A 82 43.20 -29.36 -42.63
CA SER A 82 44.30 -28.47 -43.13
C SER A 82 43.98 -27.64 -44.40
N GLU A 83 44.75 -26.56 -44.55
CA GLU A 83 45.05 -25.64 -45.67
C GLU A 83 44.34 -25.71 -47.05
N SER A 84 44.05 -24.51 -47.59
CA SER A 84 44.62 -24.04 -48.87
C SER A 84 44.35 -22.54 -49.10
N ALA A 85 45.09 -21.88 -50.02
CA ALA A 85 45.15 -20.42 -50.14
C ALA A 85 44.88 -19.88 -51.56
N THR A 86 44.36 -18.65 -51.66
CA THR A 86 44.34 -17.79 -52.88
C THR A 86 44.22 -16.34 -52.38
N ARG A 87 45.24 -15.48 -52.43
CA ARG A 87 45.99 -14.90 -53.58
C ARG A 87 45.20 -13.87 -54.40
N ALA A 88 45.32 -12.60 -54.01
CA ALA A 88 45.19 -11.44 -54.88
C ALA A 88 46.17 -10.35 -54.41
N GLN A 89 46.92 -9.74 -55.33
CA GLN A 89 47.88 -8.67 -54.99
C GLN A 89 48.20 -7.81 -56.22
N ILE A 90 48.51 -6.53 -55.97
CA ILE A 90 49.17 -5.57 -56.88
C ILE A 90 48.35 -5.11 -58.10
N HIS A 91 48.01 -3.81 -58.09
CA HIS A 91 48.16 -2.96 -59.27
C HIS A 91 49.25 -1.92 -58.97
N THR A 92 50.22 -1.79 -59.88
CA THR A 92 51.22 -0.71 -59.88
C THR A 92 51.52 -0.32 -61.31
N THR A 93 51.48 0.99 -61.57
CA THR A 93 52.15 1.62 -62.72
C THR A 93 52.53 3.04 -62.31
N GLU A 94 53.83 3.32 -62.33
CA GLU A 94 54.36 4.69 -62.24
C GLU A 94 54.30 5.35 -63.62
N LEU A 95 54.30 6.69 -63.67
CA LEU A 95 54.85 7.47 -64.77
C LEU A 95 55.23 8.87 -64.29
N THR A 96 56.22 9.48 -64.95
CA THR A 96 57.22 10.37 -64.32
C THR A 96 57.03 11.87 -64.64
N GLU A 97 57.85 12.69 -63.95
CA GLU A 97 58.02 14.15 -64.00
C GLU A 97 57.01 14.97 -63.15
N ALA A 98 57.35 16.14 -62.59
CA ALA A 98 58.54 16.98 -62.80
C ALA A 98 59.17 17.52 -61.48
N LEU A 99 60.16 18.42 -61.62
CA LEU A 99 60.90 19.15 -60.58
C LEU A 99 60.89 20.67 -60.93
N PRO A 100 61.43 21.63 -60.13
CA PRO A 100 62.16 21.52 -58.85
C PRO A 100 61.77 22.53 -57.73
N ASN A 101 62.52 22.48 -56.62
CA ASN A 101 62.86 23.57 -55.68
C ASN A 101 61.78 24.21 -54.78
N GLY A 102 61.83 23.85 -53.49
CA GLY A 102 61.19 24.57 -52.37
C GLY A 102 61.79 24.12 -51.03
N SER A 103 62.96 24.66 -50.66
CA SER A 103 63.74 24.19 -49.50
C SER A 103 63.16 24.65 -48.15
N ALA A 104 62.77 23.69 -47.31
CA ALA A 104 62.48 23.91 -45.90
C ALA A 104 63.05 22.74 -45.07
N GLU A 105 64.06 23.01 -44.25
CA GLU A 105 64.69 22.00 -43.38
C GLU A 105 63.82 21.73 -42.15
N LEU A 106 63.57 20.46 -41.84
CA LEU A 106 62.89 20.06 -40.60
C LEU A 106 63.93 19.77 -39.49
N PRO A 107 63.95 20.53 -38.39
CA PRO A 107 64.90 20.30 -37.30
C PRO A 107 64.51 19.08 -36.45
N VAL A 108 65.53 18.34 -35.98
CA VAL A 108 65.39 17.13 -35.16
C VAL A 108 64.63 17.41 -33.86
N SER A 109 63.59 16.62 -33.58
CA SER A 109 62.79 16.74 -32.36
C SER A 109 63.55 16.29 -31.12
N LYS A 110 63.74 17.20 -30.16
CA LYS A 110 64.19 16.85 -28.81
C LYS A 110 63.02 16.27 -28.02
N SER A 111 63.17 15.05 -27.53
CA SER A 111 62.17 14.39 -26.68
C SER A 111 62.01 15.12 -25.35
N PHE A 112 60.82 15.68 -25.10
CA PHE A 112 60.48 16.30 -23.82
C PHE A 112 60.26 15.22 -22.75
N ASP A 113 60.92 15.30 -21.59
CA ASP A 113 60.75 14.29 -20.55
C ASP A 113 59.37 14.44 -19.88
N LYS A 114 58.50 13.46 -20.14
CA LYS A 114 57.12 13.40 -19.63
C LYS A 114 57.06 13.41 -18.09
N ARG A 115 58.15 13.06 -17.39
CA ARG A 115 58.23 13.08 -15.92
C ARG A 115 57.98 14.47 -15.34
N LEU A 116 58.33 15.55 -16.05
CA LEU A 116 58.17 16.91 -15.55
C LEU A 116 56.69 17.36 -15.43
N LEU A 117 55.78 16.72 -16.17
CA LEU A 117 54.34 17.03 -16.13
C LEU A 117 53.57 16.28 -15.03
N ILE A 118 54.17 15.25 -14.40
CA ILE A 118 53.48 14.41 -13.41
C ILE A 118 53.21 15.21 -12.13
N VAL A 119 54.19 15.99 -11.65
CA VAL A 119 54.10 16.76 -10.40
C VAL A 119 52.94 17.77 -10.40
N PRO A 120 52.77 18.67 -11.39
CA PRO A 120 51.64 19.60 -11.41
C PRO A 120 50.30 18.90 -11.59
N VAL A 121 50.23 17.78 -12.32
CA VAL A 121 48.99 16.99 -12.47
C VAL A 121 48.60 16.32 -11.14
N VAL A 122 49.54 15.73 -10.41
CA VAL A 122 49.28 15.14 -9.09
C VAL A 122 48.86 16.21 -8.08
N LEU A 123 49.51 17.38 -8.08
CA LEU A 123 49.09 18.49 -7.23
C LEU A 123 47.69 19.02 -7.60
N ALA A 124 47.36 19.09 -8.89
CA ALA A 124 46.02 19.44 -9.34
C ALA A 124 44.97 18.39 -8.90
N VAL A 125 45.27 17.09 -9.03
CA VAL A 125 44.38 16.01 -8.57
C VAL A 125 44.21 16.01 -7.05
N ILE A 126 45.26 16.32 -6.27
CA ILE A 126 45.16 16.48 -4.81
C ILE A 126 44.37 17.74 -4.44
N ALA A 127 44.56 18.86 -5.14
CA ALA A 127 43.79 20.08 -4.91
C ALA A 127 42.31 19.91 -5.29
N ILE A 128 42.01 19.23 -6.39
CA ILE A 128 40.65 18.89 -6.83
C ILE A 128 40.01 17.89 -5.87
N GLY A 129 40.69 16.79 -5.54
CA GLY A 129 40.22 15.79 -4.57
C GLY A 129 40.03 16.37 -3.17
N GLY A 130 40.90 17.29 -2.75
CA GLY A 130 40.77 18.05 -1.51
C GLY A 130 39.61 19.05 -1.55
N PHE A 131 39.38 19.73 -2.67
CA PHE A 131 38.25 20.64 -2.85
C PHE A 131 36.92 19.91 -2.91
N PHE A 132 36.81 18.82 -3.66
CA PHE A 132 35.60 17.99 -3.71
C PHE A 132 35.38 17.23 -2.40
N GLY A 133 36.43 16.70 -1.77
CA GLY A 133 36.35 16.10 -0.44
C GLY A 133 35.89 17.09 0.62
N TYR A 134 36.50 18.28 0.66
CA TYR A 134 36.03 19.38 1.53
C TYR A 134 34.59 19.78 1.19
N ARG A 135 34.20 19.87 -0.08
CA ARG A 135 32.83 20.21 -0.50
C ARG A 135 31.81 19.08 -0.26
N TYR A 136 32.25 17.85 0.02
CA TYR A 136 31.42 16.68 0.33
C TYR A 136 31.32 16.41 1.84
N PHE A 137 32.38 16.69 2.62
CA PHE A 137 32.35 16.61 4.09
C PHE A 137 31.91 17.93 4.76
N ASN A 138 32.07 19.06 4.06
CA ASN A 138 31.66 20.40 4.50
C ASN A 138 30.58 20.97 3.56
N SER A 139 29.81 20.10 2.88
CA SER A 139 28.45 20.43 2.47
C SER A 139 27.59 20.57 3.73
N ASP A 140 27.53 21.80 4.23
CA ASP A 140 26.66 22.21 5.32
C ASP A 140 25.24 21.69 5.06
N VAL A 141 24.65 20.97 6.02
CA VAL A 141 23.34 20.28 5.85
C VAL A 141 22.18 21.28 6.06
N SER A 142 22.37 22.48 5.52
CA SER A 142 21.53 23.67 5.58
C SER A 142 20.80 23.94 4.26
N GLY A 143 20.69 22.90 3.42
CA GLY A 143 19.76 22.92 2.28
C GLY A 143 18.32 23.14 2.78
N PRO A 144 17.48 23.85 2.00
CA PRO A 144 16.11 24.18 2.39
C PRO A 144 15.32 22.90 2.71
N ILE A 145 14.44 23.01 3.71
CA ILE A 145 13.63 21.90 4.19
C ILE A 145 12.39 21.83 3.31
N ASN A 146 12.41 20.89 2.37
CA ASN A 146 11.36 20.73 1.37
C ASN A 146 10.40 19.58 1.72
N SER A 147 10.58 18.95 2.88
CA SER A 147 9.75 17.83 3.30
C SER A 147 9.51 17.74 4.82
N ILE A 148 8.29 17.34 5.19
CA ILE A 148 7.81 17.29 6.58
C ILE A 148 6.89 16.09 6.83
N ALA A 149 7.00 15.48 8.01
CA ALA A 149 5.98 14.61 8.58
C ALA A 149 5.34 15.29 9.80
N VAL A 150 4.02 15.29 9.92
CA VAL A 150 3.31 15.71 11.15
C VAL A 150 2.81 14.46 11.85
N LEU A 151 3.36 14.12 13.00
CA LEU A 151 2.96 12.92 13.72
C LEU A 151 1.61 13.13 14.45
N PRO A 152 0.82 12.06 14.68
CA PRO A 152 -0.39 12.12 15.49
C PRO A 152 -0.07 12.70 16.87
N PHE A 153 -0.85 13.69 17.32
CA PHE A 153 -0.53 14.38 18.56
C PHE A 153 -0.70 13.43 19.75
N GLN A 154 0.18 13.51 20.73
CA GLN A 154 0.03 12.75 21.97
C GLN A 154 -1.17 13.29 22.74
N ASN A 155 -2.27 12.53 22.79
CA ASN A 155 -3.30 12.76 23.79
C ASN A 155 -2.69 12.52 25.18
N LYS A 156 -2.81 13.52 26.06
CA LYS A 156 -2.44 13.44 27.49
C LYS A 156 -3.58 13.94 28.39
N SER A 157 -4.82 13.83 27.90
CA SER A 157 -6.06 14.04 28.67
C SER A 157 -6.47 12.72 29.35
N ASP A 158 -7.19 12.80 30.48
CA ASP A 158 -7.77 11.62 31.14
C ASP A 158 -9.04 11.07 30.43
N ASP A 159 -9.44 11.69 29.31
CA ASP A 159 -10.69 11.48 28.57
C ASP A 159 -10.39 10.87 27.18
N THR A 160 -10.76 9.60 26.97
CA THR A 160 -10.57 8.91 25.68
C THR A 160 -11.42 9.49 24.54
N ASP A 161 -12.49 10.25 24.85
CA ASP A 161 -13.32 10.94 23.84
C ASP A 161 -12.63 12.20 23.28
N THR A 162 -11.32 12.36 23.51
CA THR A 162 -10.46 13.42 22.94
C THR A 162 -9.49 12.93 21.86
N GLU A 163 -9.47 11.63 21.56
CA GLU A 163 -8.54 11.05 20.59
C GLU A 163 -8.74 11.63 19.17
N TYR A 164 -9.99 11.93 18.80
CA TYR A 164 -10.32 12.58 17.53
C TYR A 164 -9.78 14.02 17.41
N LEU A 165 -9.53 14.71 18.54
CA LEU A 165 -8.98 16.06 18.55
C LEU A 165 -7.47 16.05 18.28
N SER A 166 -6.76 15.08 18.86
CA SER A 166 -5.31 14.94 18.69
C SER A 166 -4.95 14.41 17.29
N ASP A 167 -5.65 13.37 16.83
CA ASP A 167 -5.47 12.85 15.46
C ASP A 167 -5.98 13.84 14.41
N GLY A 168 -7.19 14.39 14.61
CA GLY A 168 -7.81 15.33 13.68
C GLY A 168 -7.04 16.65 13.57
N LEU A 169 -6.39 17.13 14.64
CA LEU A 169 -5.54 18.31 14.56
C LEU A 169 -4.30 18.02 13.70
N ALA A 170 -3.62 16.89 13.91
CA ALA A 170 -2.50 16.45 13.08
C ALA A 170 -2.92 16.29 11.60
N GLU A 171 -3.99 15.53 11.32
CA GLU A 171 -4.54 15.36 9.97
C GLU A 171 -4.89 16.69 9.31
N SER A 172 -5.49 17.62 10.05
CA SER A 172 -5.85 18.93 9.50
C SER A 172 -4.64 19.82 9.18
N LEU A 173 -3.54 19.67 9.91
CA LEU A 173 -2.27 20.34 9.62
C LEU A 173 -1.60 19.72 8.40
N ILE A 174 -1.61 18.38 8.28
CA ILE A 174 -1.19 17.66 7.07
C ILE A 174 -1.95 18.20 5.87
N PHE A 175 -3.29 18.22 5.92
CA PHE A 175 -4.13 18.70 4.83
C PHE A 175 -3.78 20.13 4.38
N ARG A 176 -3.59 21.09 5.32
CA ARG A 176 -3.19 22.47 4.99
C ARG A 176 -1.78 22.56 4.41
N LEU A 177 -0.82 21.83 4.99
CA LEU A 177 0.58 21.87 4.55
C LEU A 177 0.74 21.22 3.17
N THR A 178 -0.06 20.21 2.81
CA THR A 178 0.00 19.59 1.47
C THR A 178 -0.48 20.55 0.37
N GLN A 179 -1.21 21.62 0.70
CA GLN A 179 -1.56 22.69 -0.26
C GLN A 179 -0.38 23.63 -0.58
N LEU A 180 0.81 23.43 0.00
CA LEU A 180 1.98 24.30 -0.24
C LEU A 180 2.82 23.81 -1.43
N PRO A 181 2.98 24.63 -2.49
CA PRO A 181 3.77 24.25 -3.65
C PRO A 181 5.24 24.05 -3.26
N GLY A 182 5.80 22.90 -3.61
CA GLY A 182 7.19 22.53 -3.33
C GLY A 182 7.44 21.86 -1.97
N LEU A 183 6.42 21.69 -1.11
CA LEU A 183 6.54 20.94 0.14
C LEU A 183 6.02 19.50 -0.04
N LYS A 184 6.86 18.49 0.22
CA LYS A 184 6.40 17.10 0.41
C LYS A 184 5.89 16.94 1.84
N VAL A 185 4.64 16.57 2.02
CA VAL A 185 4.07 16.23 3.34
C VAL A 185 3.81 14.73 3.39
N SER A 186 4.21 14.07 4.47
CA SER A 186 3.83 12.66 4.70
C SER A 186 2.32 12.55 4.98
N PRO A 187 1.56 11.76 4.20
CA PRO A 187 0.12 11.57 4.43
C PRO A 187 -0.22 11.01 5.83
N THR A 188 -1.48 11.21 6.23
CA THR A 188 -2.03 10.70 7.50
C THR A 188 -1.86 9.18 7.63
N SER A 189 -2.04 8.43 6.52
CA SER A 189 -1.79 6.99 6.43
C SER A 189 -0.37 6.61 6.86
N SER A 190 0.63 7.37 6.44
CA SER A 190 2.05 7.15 6.73
C SER A 190 2.36 7.33 8.21
N VAL A 191 1.86 8.41 8.79
CA VAL A 191 2.27 8.86 10.14
C VAL A 191 1.51 8.15 11.27
N MET A 192 0.29 7.65 11.01
CA MET A 192 -0.54 7.00 12.03
C MET A 192 0.12 5.75 12.65
N ARG A 193 1.02 5.07 11.93
CA ARG A 193 1.78 3.91 12.47
C ARG A 193 2.73 4.26 13.63
N TYR A 194 3.11 5.53 13.77
CA TYR A 194 4.00 6.01 14.82
C TYR A 194 3.24 6.51 16.07
N LYS A 195 1.91 6.49 16.03
CA LYS A 195 1.05 6.86 17.17
C LYS A 195 1.40 6.06 18.42
N GLY A 196 1.64 6.76 19.53
CA GLY A 196 1.97 6.16 20.83
C GLY A 196 3.38 5.54 20.94
N ASN A 197 4.15 5.46 19.86
CA ASN A 197 5.48 4.84 19.85
C ASN A 197 6.58 5.88 20.15
N GLU A 198 7.33 5.69 21.23
CA GLU A 198 8.54 6.48 21.54
C GLU A 198 9.73 6.05 20.66
N THR A 199 9.59 6.24 19.34
CA THR A 199 10.62 5.95 18.34
C THR A 199 11.48 7.19 18.07
N ASP A 200 12.78 6.97 17.81
CA ASP A 200 13.72 8.01 17.37
C ASP A 200 13.18 8.78 16.14
N LEU A 201 13.09 10.10 16.24
CA LEU A 201 12.63 10.97 15.15
C LEU A 201 13.50 10.86 13.90
N ALA A 202 14.81 10.61 14.04
CA ALA A 202 15.69 10.39 12.90
C ALA A 202 15.38 9.08 12.17
N LYS A 203 14.94 8.04 12.90
CA LYS A 203 14.45 6.80 12.29
C LYS A 203 13.12 7.03 11.57
N ILE A 204 12.16 7.72 12.21
CA ILE A 204 10.86 8.03 11.59
C ILE A 204 11.05 8.84 10.29
N ALA A 205 11.93 9.85 10.32
CA ALA A 205 12.25 10.65 9.15
C ALA A 205 12.89 9.84 8.01
N GLY A 206 13.77 8.88 8.35
CA GLY A 206 14.37 7.95 7.38
C GLY A 206 13.36 6.98 6.77
N GLU A 207 12.39 6.48 7.53
CA GLU A 207 11.33 5.58 7.03
C GLU A 207 10.28 6.32 6.17
N LEU A 208 9.97 7.58 6.49
CA LEU A 208 9.04 8.42 5.73
C LEU A 208 9.69 9.17 4.54
N GLY A 209 11.02 9.26 4.53
CA GLY A 209 11.78 10.02 3.53
C GLY A 209 11.50 11.53 3.63
N VAL A 210 11.69 12.11 4.83
CA VAL A 210 11.50 13.54 5.09
C VAL A 210 12.71 14.19 5.79
N ASP A 211 12.91 15.49 5.55
CA ASP A 211 13.92 16.33 6.21
C ASP A 211 13.55 16.63 7.68
N SER A 212 12.26 16.91 7.92
CA SER A 212 11.75 17.42 9.19
C SER A 212 10.57 16.62 9.74
N VAL A 213 10.45 16.62 11.07
CA VAL A 213 9.33 15.98 11.77
C VAL A 213 8.73 16.95 12.77
N MET A 214 7.42 17.14 12.68
CA MET A 214 6.62 17.84 13.68
C MET A 214 6.00 16.83 14.64
N THR A 215 6.14 17.10 15.94
CA THR A 215 5.41 16.40 17.00
C THR A 215 4.44 17.36 17.68
N GLY A 216 3.44 16.81 18.36
CA GLY A 216 2.49 17.58 19.14
C GLY A 216 1.94 16.81 20.33
N ARG A 217 1.34 17.55 21.26
CA ARG A 217 0.68 17.05 22.47
C ARG A 217 -0.56 17.90 22.73
N LEU A 218 -1.65 17.25 23.12
CA LEU A 218 -2.92 17.89 23.44
C LEU A 218 -3.41 17.41 24.82
N VAL A 219 -3.77 18.37 25.68
CA VAL A 219 -4.49 18.14 26.94
C VAL A 219 -5.77 18.97 26.92
N LYS A 220 -6.93 18.33 27.12
CA LYS A 220 -8.22 19.01 27.28
C LYS A 220 -8.56 19.15 28.76
N ARG A 221 -8.94 20.36 29.19
CA ARG A 221 -9.42 20.67 30.55
C ARG A 221 -10.78 21.36 30.47
N GLY A 222 -11.84 20.57 30.33
CA GLY A 222 -13.19 21.09 30.06
C GLY A 222 -13.28 21.67 28.65
N ASP A 223 -13.47 22.99 28.53
CA ASP A 223 -13.48 23.74 27.26
C ASP A 223 -12.09 24.25 26.86
N ASN A 224 -11.10 24.21 27.76
CA ASN A 224 -9.74 24.65 27.48
C ASN A 224 -8.91 23.52 26.84
N LEU A 225 -7.98 23.92 25.98
CA LEU A 225 -6.99 23.08 25.31
C LEU A 225 -5.59 23.63 25.60
N ASP A 226 -4.73 22.78 26.17
CA ASP A 226 -3.29 22.99 26.24
C ASP A 226 -2.66 22.24 25.06
N ILE A 227 -2.26 22.95 24.00
CA ILE A 227 -1.64 22.37 22.80
C ILE A 227 -0.16 22.76 22.77
N ALA A 228 0.73 21.78 22.84
CA ALA A 228 2.18 21.98 22.68
C ALA A 228 2.65 21.33 21.37
N VAL A 229 3.48 22.02 20.60
CA VAL A 229 4.00 21.57 19.31
C VAL A 229 5.49 21.84 19.17
N GLU A 230 6.20 20.97 18.45
CA GLU A 230 7.62 21.12 18.15
C GLU A 230 7.94 20.60 16.74
N LEU A 231 8.78 21.34 16.01
CA LEU A 231 9.26 21.03 14.67
C LEU A 231 10.78 20.84 14.70
N VAL A 232 11.26 19.67 14.28
CA VAL A 232 12.68 19.27 14.35
C VAL A 232 13.24 19.05 12.94
N ASP A 233 14.39 19.65 12.63
CA ASP A 233 15.24 19.22 11.51
C ASP A 233 15.97 17.95 11.96
N THR A 234 15.57 16.82 11.39
CA THR A 234 16.09 15.51 11.81
C THR A 234 17.47 15.20 11.25
N ARG A 235 17.89 15.91 10.19
CA ARG A 235 19.21 15.80 9.56
C ARG A 235 20.31 16.40 10.44
N THR A 236 19.94 17.41 11.24
CA THR A 236 20.85 18.05 12.21
C THR A 236 20.48 17.78 13.66
N ASN A 237 19.37 17.08 13.90
CA ASN A 237 18.72 16.85 15.21
C ASN A 237 18.56 18.14 16.04
N LYS A 238 17.96 19.16 15.43
CA LYS A 238 17.73 20.47 16.04
C LYS A 238 16.26 20.87 15.97
N SER A 239 15.74 21.33 17.11
CA SER A 239 14.46 22.05 17.15
C SER A 239 14.57 23.34 16.33
N LEU A 240 13.72 23.50 15.32
CA LEU A 240 13.58 24.70 14.51
C LEU A 240 12.65 25.70 15.17
N TRP A 241 11.64 25.19 15.86
CA TRP A 241 10.59 25.93 16.54
C TRP A 241 9.78 24.98 17.44
N GLY A 242 9.35 25.48 18.58
CA GLY A 242 8.34 24.84 19.41
C GLY A 242 7.56 25.92 20.16
N GLU A 243 6.27 25.67 20.39
CA GLU A 243 5.34 26.65 20.94
C GLU A 243 4.24 25.95 21.75
N GLN A 244 3.66 26.69 22.70
CA GLN A 244 2.56 26.22 23.55
C GLN A 244 1.39 27.20 23.48
N TYR A 245 0.22 26.66 23.15
CA TYR A 245 -1.04 27.38 22.99
C TYR A 245 -2.00 26.97 24.10
N GLU A 246 -2.29 27.90 25.00
CA GLU A 246 -3.49 27.85 25.85
C GLU A 246 -4.63 28.53 25.08
N ARG A 247 -5.68 27.77 24.77
CA ARG A 247 -6.79 28.15 23.88
C ARG A 247 -8.10 27.50 24.33
N LYS A 248 -9.23 27.96 23.81
CA LYS A 248 -10.52 27.28 23.95
C LYS A 248 -10.81 26.33 22.79
N MET A 249 -11.73 25.39 23.00
CA MET A 249 -12.29 24.53 21.94
C MET A 249 -12.89 25.36 20.78
N SER A 250 -13.45 26.52 21.11
CA SER A 250 -13.97 27.52 20.16
C SER A 250 -12.90 28.34 19.41
N GLU A 251 -11.62 28.13 19.74
CA GLU A 251 -10.45 28.77 19.10
C GLU A 251 -9.57 27.74 18.37
N LEU A 252 -10.01 26.47 18.28
CA LEU A 252 -9.25 25.39 17.64
C LEU A 252 -8.96 25.68 16.16
N LEU A 253 -9.93 26.20 15.40
CA LEU A 253 -9.77 26.50 13.97
C LEU A 253 -8.88 27.73 13.70
N THR A 254 -8.81 28.70 14.61
CA THR A 254 -7.82 29.80 14.55
C THR A 254 -6.42 29.29 14.87
N THR A 255 -6.28 28.54 15.96
CA THR A 255 -5.01 27.95 16.40
C THR A 255 -4.40 27.02 15.34
N GLN A 256 -5.24 26.24 14.66
CA GLN A 256 -4.83 25.37 13.56
C GLN A 256 -4.25 26.14 12.36
N ARG A 257 -4.77 27.35 12.07
CA ARG A 257 -4.21 28.24 11.04
C ARG A 257 -2.94 28.95 11.51
N GLU A 258 -2.89 29.38 12.77
CA GLU A 258 -1.70 29.96 13.40
C GLU A 258 -0.51 28.99 13.29
N ILE A 259 -0.68 27.74 13.74
CA ILE A 259 0.33 26.67 13.68
C ILE A 259 0.77 26.40 12.23
N ALA A 260 -0.16 26.22 11.28
CA ALA A 260 0.19 25.93 9.88
C ALA A 260 0.97 27.08 9.22
N THR A 261 0.62 28.33 9.56
CA THR A 261 1.29 29.53 9.03
C THR A 261 2.71 29.66 9.61
N GLU A 262 2.88 29.45 10.91
CA GLU A 262 4.22 29.49 11.52
C GLU A 262 5.13 28.38 10.99
N ILE A 263 4.64 27.15 10.80
CA ILE A 263 5.42 26.08 10.18
C ILE A 263 5.92 26.50 8.79
N ALA A 264 5.04 27.02 7.92
CA ALA A 264 5.43 27.49 6.60
C ALA A 264 6.50 28.60 6.64
N ASN A 265 6.38 29.54 7.60
CA ASN A 265 7.37 30.58 7.86
C ASN A 265 8.72 29.99 8.31
N LYS A 266 8.73 29.02 9.24
CA LYS A 266 9.97 28.41 9.78
C LYS A 266 10.72 27.58 8.74
N LEU A 267 9.99 26.89 7.86
CA LEU A 267 10.57 26.10 6.78
C LEU A 267 11.25 26.96 5.69
N GLN A 268 11.10 28.29 5.74
CA GLN A 268 11.63 29.25 4.75
C GLN A 268 11.23 28.93 3.30
N LEU A 269 10.05 28.31 3.13
CA LEU A 269 9.47 28.05 1.83
C LEU A 269 9.33 29.38 1.10
N LYS A 270 9.82 29.44 -0.15
CA LYS A 270 9.59 30.59 -1.02
C LYS A 270 8.14 30.53 -1.50
N LEU A 271 7.24 31.02 -0.65
CA LEU A 271 5.82 31.17 -0.97
C LEU A 271 5.71 31.99 -2.27
N SER A 272 5.26 31.32 -3.33
CA SER A 272 4.61 31.97 -4.47
C SER A 272 3.35 32.68 -3.96
N GLY A 273 2.71 33.51 -4.80
CA GLY A 273 1.44 34.20 -4.47
C GLY A 273 0.21 33.29 -4.28
N GLU A 274 0.44 32.03 -3.92
CA GLU A 274 -0.52 30.93 -3.77
C GLU A 274 -0.80 30.62 -2.28
N GLU A 275 -0.50 31.58 -1.38
CA GLU A 275 -0.86 31.61 0.06
C GLU A 275 -2.35 31.35 0.36
N LYS A 276 -3.19 31.34 -0.68
CA LYS A 276 -4.62 31.01 -0.66
C LYS A 276 -4.95 29.71 0.08
N GLY A 277 -4.08 28.69 0.02
CA GLY A 277 -4.30 27.41 0.70
C GLY A 277 -4.18 27.51 2.24
N LEU A 278 -3.06 28.03 2.74
CA LEU A 278 -2.84 28.28 4.17
C LEU A 278 -3.92 29.17 4.77
N THR A 279 -4.17 30.30 4.11
CA THR A 279 -5.12 31.33 4.57
C THR A 279 -6.59 30.95 4.39
N LYS A 280 -6.90 29.84 3.70
CA LYS A 280 -8.28 29.46 3.37
C LYS A 280 -9.12 29.20 4.62
N GLN A 281 -10.22 29.94 4.74
CA GLN A 281 -11.25 29.67 5.72
C GLN A 281 -12.36 28.81 5.09
N TYR A 282 -12.23 27.48 5.25
CA TYR A 282 -13.19 26.50 4.72
C TYR A 282 -14.57 26.52 5.39
N THR A 283 -14.68 27.07 6.62
CA THR A 283 -15.93 27.23 7.37
C THR A 283 -15.81 28.37 8.38
N THR A 284 -16.95 28.97 8.76
CA THR A 284 -17.03 29.89 9.91
C THR A 284 -17.54 29.20 11.19
N SER A 285 -18.04 27.98 11.08
CA SER A 285 -18.63 27.21 12.18
C SER A 285 -17.61 26.26 12.80
N ASN A 286 -17.14 26.58 14.01
CA ASN A 286 -16.27 25.68 14.78
C ASN A 286 -16.94 24.32 15.07
N GLU A 287 -18.27 24.30 15.24
CA GLU A 287 -19.02 23.06 15.47
C GLU A 287 -19.02 22.18 14.20
N ALA A 288 -19.27 22.77 13.02
CA ALA A 288 -19.14 22.08 11.75
C ALA A 288 -17.72 21.51 11.56
N TYR A 289 -16.70 22.29 11.90
CA TYR A 289 -15.31 21.85 11.80
C TYR A 289 -14.98 20.66 12.72
N GLN A 290 -15.42 20.69 13.98
CA GLN A 290 -15.24 19.57 14.92
C GLN A 290 -15.97 18.30 14.45
N LEU A 291 -17.17 18.45 13.88
CA LEU A 291 -17.93 17.34 13.28
C LEU A 291 -17.19 16.77 12.06
N TYR A 292 -16.65 17.61 11.18
CA TYR A 292 -15.79 17.18 10.07
C TYR A 292 -14.53 16.43 10.56
N MET A 293 -13.86 16.89 11.63
CA MET A 293 -12.72 16.17 12.23
C MET A 293 -13.13 14.79 12.74
N LYS A 294 -14.29 14.64 13.39
CA LYS A 294 -14.85 13.33 13.78
C LYS A 294 -15.14 12.44 12.57
N GLY A 295 -15.67 13.02 11.50
CA GLY A 295 -15.92 12.32 10.24
C GLY A 295 -14.63 11.79 9.60
N ARG A 296 -13.58 12.61 9.51
CA ARG A 296 -12.26 12.21 8.99
C ARG A 296 -11.60 11.12 9.84
N TYR A 297 -11.63 11.25 11.16
CA TYR A 297 -11.16 10.19 12.08
C TYR A 297 -11.87 8.84 11.81
N GLN A 298 -13.20 8.83 11.73
CA GLN A 298 -13.99 7.62 11.45
C GLN A 298 -13.74 7.05 10.05
N TRP A 299 -13.52 7.91 9.04
CA TRP A 299 -13.17 7.53 7.68
C TRP A 299 -11.82 6.80 7.64
N ASN A 300 -10.81 7.33 8.35
CA ASN A 300 -9.47 6.75 8.45
C ASN A 300 -9.42 5.38 9.16
N LEU A 301 -10.43 5.01 9.96
CA LEU A 301 -10.52 3.68 10.59
C LEU A 301 -10.85 2.53 9.61
N ARG A 302 -11.30 2.83 8.38
CA ARG A 302 -11.47 1.85 7.28
C ARG A 302 -12.26 0.57 7.64
N THR A 303 -13.42 0.74 8.26
CA THR A 303 -14.41 -0.34 8.44
C THR A 303 -15.77 0.07 7.88
N GLY A 304 -16.61 -0.90 7.54
CA GLY A 304 -17.95 -0.63 7.00
C GLY A 304 -18.86 0.16 7.96
N ASP A 305 -18.64 0.08 9.27
CA ASP A 305 -19.41 0.82 10.28
C ASP A 305 -18.76 2.15 10.69
N SER A 306 -17.43 2.28 10.60
CA SER A 306 -16.77 3.59 10.76
C SER A 306 -17.02 4.49 9.55
N LEU A 307 -17.08 3.95 8.33
CA LEU A 307 -17.46 4.71 7.14
C LEU A 307 -18.91 5.24 7.20
N LYS A 308 -19.84 4.52 7.83
CA LYS A 308 -21.20 5.02 8.11
C LYS A 308 -21.17 6.18 9.12
N GLN A 309 -20.50 5.99 10.25
CA GLN A 309 -20.30 7.06 11.26
C GLN A 309 -19.60 8.30 10.66
N ALA A 310 -18.67 8.11 9.73
CA ALA A 310 -18.06 9.20 8.98
C ALA A 310 -19.12 10.01 8.21
N THR A 311 -19.99 9.34 7.45
CA THR A 311 -21.10 10.02 6.76
C THR A 311 -22.08 10.70 7.72
N ASP A 312 -22.38 10.11 8.87
CA ASP A 312 -23.25 10.73 9.88
C ASP A 312 -22.65 12.03 10.43
N PHE A 313 -21.33 12.04 10.71
CA PHE A 313 -20.63 13.25 11.17
C PHE A 313 -20.48 14.30 10.07
N PHE A 314 -20.23 13.92 8.81
CA PHE A 314 -20.18 14.88 7.69
C PHE A 314 -21.56 15.49 7.39
N ASN A 315 -22.65 14.71 7.47
CA ASN A 315 -24.01 15.25 7.37
C ASN A 315 -24.30 16.25 8.49
N GLN A 316 -23.97 15.94 9.75
CA GLN A 316 -24.09 16.90 10.86
C GLN A 316 -23.22 18.15 10.64
N ALA A 317 -22.02 18.03 10.06
CA ALA A 317 -21.20 19.21 9.72
C ALA A 317 -21.89 20.11 8.68
N ILE A 318 -22.57 19.53 7.69
CA ILE A 318 -23.34 20.25 6.66
C ILE A 318 -24.60 20.90 7.26
N GLU A 319 -25.27 20.27 8.23
CA GLU A 319 -26.37 20.89 8.99
C GLU A 319 -25.94 22.15 9.76
N LYS A 320 -24.65 22.24 10.13
CA LYS A 320 -24.06 23.38 10.86
C LYS A 320 -23.42 24.43 9.96
N ASP A 321 -23.08 24.08 8.71
CA ASP A 321 -22.57 24.98 7.68
C ASP A 321 -22.85 24.41 6.27
N PRO A 322 -23.99 24.76 5.63
CA PRO A 322 -24.42 24.17 4.35
C PRO A 322 -23.53 24.47 3.13
N ASP A 323 -22.55 25.37 3.28
CA ASP A 323 -21.56 25.74 2.25
C ASP A 323 -20.15 25.19 2.56
N PHE A 324 -20.02 24.31 3.58
CA PHE A 324 -18.74 23.72 3.98
C PHE A 324 -18.28 22.59 3.05
N ALA A 325 -17.63 22.97 1.95
CA ALA A 325 -17.18 22.07 0.87
C ALA A 325 -16.44 20.79 1.33
N LEU A 326 -15.58 20.88 2.37
CA LEU A 326 -14.81 19.74 2.87
C LEU A 326 -15.70 18.62 3.43
N ALA A 327 -16.85 18.95 4.02
CA ALA A 327 -17.78 17.93 4.52
C ALA A 327 -18.48 17.20 3.37
N TYR A 328 -18.79 17.89 2.27
CA TYR A 328 -19.28 17.25 1.04
C TYR A 328 -18.21 16.39 0.35
N SER A 329 -16.93 16.81 0.36
CA SER A 329 -15.80 15.94 -0.05
C SER A 329 -15.75 14.67 0.80
N GLY A 330 -15.79 14.82 2.12
CA GLY A 330 -15.79 13.69 3.07
C GLY A 330 -16.94 12.72 2.85
N LEU A 331 -18.15 13.20 2.51
CA LEU A 331 -19.26 12.34 2.09
C LEU A 331 -18.94 11.57 0.79
N ALA A 332 -18.39 12.23 -0.23
CA ALA A 332 -18.03 11.58 -1.50
C ALA A 332 -16.93 10.52 -1.32
N GLU A 333 -15.86 10.89 -0.62
CA GLU A 333 -14.75 10.01 -0.20
C GLU A 333 -15.22 8.85 0.68
N SER A 334 -16.34 8.99 1.40
CA SER A 334 -16.93 7.90 2.20
C SER A 334 -17.76 6.97 1.32
N TYR A 335 -18.71 7.51 0.55
CA TYR A 335 -19.64 6.71 -0.25
C TYR A 335 -18.93 5.92 -1.38
N THR A 336 -17.84 6.42 -1.95
CA THR A 336 -17.00 5.65 -2.90
C THR A 336 -16.40 4.39 -2.28
N LEU A 337 -16.11 4.40 -0.98
CA LEU A 337 -15.54 3.25 -0.27
C LEU A 337 -16.60 2.27 0.28
N PHE A 338 -17.89 2.62 0.26
CA PHE A 338 -18.94 1.77 0.82
C PHE A 338 -19.00 0.36 0.19
N PRO A 339 -18.86 0.16 -1.14
CA PRO A 339 -18.86 -1.19 -1.72
C PRO A 339 -17.65 -2.01 -1.29
N LEU A 340 -16.44 -1.42 -1.32
CA LEU A 340 -15.17 -2.10 -0.99
C LEU A 340 -15.12 -2.60 0.46
N TYR A 341 -15.76 -1.88 1.38
CA TYR A 341 -15.85 -2.23 2.81
C TYR A 341 -17.22 -2.84 3.19
N SER A 342 -17.98 -3.34 2.20
CA SER A 342 -19.28 -4.02 2.36
C SER A 342 -20.33 -3.24 3.16
N ALA A 343 -20.25 -1.90 3.17
CA ALA A 343 -21.11 -1.02 3.96
C ALA A 343 -22.50 -0.80 3.34
N ALA A 344 -22.58 -0.76 2.00
CA ALA A 344 -23.81 -0.71 1.20
C ALA A 344 -23.52 -1.18 -0.25
N ALA A 345 -24.56 -1.40 -1.05
CA ALA A 345 -24.41 -1.73 -2.46
C ALA A 345 -24.01 -0.50 -3.31
N PRO A 346 -23.33 -0.70 -4.46
CA PRO A 346 -22.94 0.39 -5.36
C PRO A 346 -24.10 1.28 -5.80
N LEU A 347 -25.26 0.69 -6.17
CA LEU A 347 -26.46 1.45 -6.55
C LEU A 347 -26.97 2.37 -5.43
N ASP A 348 -26.78 2.00 -4.15
CA ASP A 348 -27.20 2.82 -3.00
C ASP A 348 -26.20 3.91 -2.63
N ALA A 349 -24.91 3.72 -2.96
CA ALA A 349 -23.81 4.58 -2.50
C ALA A 349 -23.26 5.49 -3.59
N MET A 350 -22.97 4.97 -4.78
CA MET A 350 -22.28 5.71 -5.85
C MET A 350 -23.07 6.92 -6.38
N PRO A 351 -24.42 6.90 -6.50
CA PRO A 351 -25.19 8.10 -6.80
C PRO A 351 -25.07 9.20 -5.72
N LYS A 352 -24.96 8.81 -4.44
CA LYS A 352 -24.73 9.74 -3.32
C LYS A 352 -23.31 10.30 -3.35
N ALA A 353 -22.32 9.47 -3.70
CA ALA A 353 -20.95 9.91 -3.92
C ALA A 353 -20.87 10.99 -5.00
N LYS A 354 -21.50 10.77 -6.16
CA LYS A 354 -21.56 11.77 -7.25
C LYS A 354 -22.25 13.06 -6.81
N ALA A 355 -23.41 12.97 -6.13
CA ALA A 355 -24.15 14.14 -5.67
C ALA A 355 -23.34 14.98 -4.66
N ALA A 356 -22.68 14.33 -3.71
CA ALA A 356 -21.80 15.00 -2.75
C ALA A 356 -20.56 15.62 -3.43
N ALA A 357 -19.92 14.90 -4.37
CA ALA A 357 -18.75 15.42 -5.08
C ALA A 357 -19.08 16.64 -5.96
N LEU A 358 -20.21 16.61 -6.68
CA LEU A 358 -20.67 17.75 -7.47
C LEU A 358 -20.99 18.96 -6.57
N ARG A 359 -21.65 18.76 -5.43
CA ARG A 359 -21.93 19.84 -4.47
C ARG A 359 -20.65 20.39 -3.81
N ALA A 360 -19.64 19.56 -3.59
CA ALA A 360 -18.32 20.02 -3.16
C ALA A 360 -17.64 20.89 -4.25
N ILE A 361 -17.69 20.49 -5.53
CA ILE A 361 -17.15 21.28 -6.66
C ILE A 361 -17.90 22.60 -6.87
N GLU A 362 -19.23 22.64 -6.68
CA GLU A 362 -20.02 23.89 -6.70
C GLU A 362 -19.53 24.94 -5.69
N LEU A 363 -19.01 24.47 -4.55
CA LEU A 363 -18.52 25.29 -3.45
C LEU A 363 -17.02 25.59 -3.55
N ASP A 364 -16.24 24.60 -4.03
CA ASP A 364 -14.78 24.65 -4.06
C ASP A 364 -14.17 23.68 -5.09
N ASP A 365 -13.93 24.15 -6.32
CA ASP A 365 -13.30 23.38 -7.42
C ASP A 365 -11.79 23.10 -7.23
N SER A 366 -11.23 23.48 -6.08
CA SER A 366 -9.79 23.28 -5.77
C SER A 366 -9.51 22.08 -4.85
N LEU A 367 -10.52 21.28 -4.51
CA LEU A 367 -10.39 20.09 -3.67
C LEU A 367 -9.99 18.86 -4.50
N ALA A 368 -8.71 18.49 -4.47
CA ALA A 368 -8.18 17.33 -5.18
C ALA A 368 -8.86 16.01 -4.75
N GLU A 369 -9.16 15.88 -3.46
CA GLU A 369 -9.91 14.77 -2.85
C GLU A 369 -11.28 14.56 -3.52
N THR A 370 -12.02 15.65 -3.77
CA THR A 370 -13.32 15.62 -4.43
C THR A 370 -13.21 15.12 -5.88
N HIS A 371 -12.18 15.58 -6.61
CA HIS A 371 -11.92 15.12 -7.98
C HIS A 371 -11.47 13.65 -8.02
N VAL A 372 -10.73 13.15 -7.03
CA VAL A 372 -10.45 11.70 -6.88
C VAL A 372 -11.75 10.92 -6.67
N ALA A 373 -12.63 11.35 -5.76
CA ALA A 373 -13.90 10.67 -5.52
C ALA A 373 -14.81 10.64 -6.76
N LEU A 374 -14.83 11.72 -7.55
CA LEU A 374 -15.57 11.79 -8.81
C LEU A 374 -14.91 10.95 -9.93
N GLY A 375 -13.57 10.85 -9.94
CA GLY A 375 -12.81 9.95 -10.83
C GLY A 375 -13.13 8.47 -10.58
N ILE A 376 -13.14 8.05 -9.31
CA ILE A 376 -13.55 6.71 -8.87
C ILE A 376 -15.00 6.43 -9.30
N TYR A 377 -15.93 7.35 -9.03
CA TYR A 377 -17.32 7.24 -9.51
C TYR A 377 -17.39 7.01 -11.03
N TYR A 378 -16.63 7.80 -11.80
CA TYR A 378 -16.66 7.70 -13.26
C TYR A 378 -16.02 6.42 -13.79
N SER A 379 -15.01 5.86 -13.13
CA SER A 379 -14.36 4.63 -13.59
C SER A 379 -15.14 3.37 -13.24
N ASP A 380 -15.55 3.24 -11.98
CA ASP A 380 -15.97 1.96 -11.41
C ASP A 380 -17.46 1.69 -11.58
N PHE A 381 -18.27 2.75 -11.49
CA PHE A 381 -19.73 2.67 -11.51
C PHE A 381 -20.33 3.19 -12.81
N ALA A 382 -19.91 4.39 -13.26
CA ALA A 382 -20.39 4.97 -14.51
C ALA A 382 -19.62 4.47 -15.75
N TRP A 383 -18.50 3.77 -15.58
CA TRP A 383 -17.64 3.20 -16.64
C TRP A 383 -17.13 4.19 -17.72
N ASN A 384 -17.30 5.48 -17.48
CA ASN A 384 -17.06 6.61 -18.38
C ASN A 384 -15.60 7.07 -18.27
N GLN A 385 -14.69 6.26 -18.82
CA GLN A 385 -13.23 6.43 -18.69
C GLN A 385 -12.70 7.82 -19.11
N PRO A 386 -13.21 8.51 -20.16
CA PRO A 386 -12.78 9.88 -20.46
C PRO A 386 -13.16 10.90 -19.39
N ALA A 387 -14.26 10.69 -18.65
CA ALA A 387 -14.61 11.51 -17.50
C ALA A 387 -13.74 11.17 -16.28
N ALA A 388 -13.49 9.88 -16.03
CA ALA A 388 -12.60 9.44 -14.95
C ALA A 388 -11.18 10.03 -15.10
N GLU A 389 -10.57 9.89 -16.28
CA GLU A 389 -9.24 10.42 -16.56
C GLU A 389 -9.18 11.96 -16.48
N LYS A 390 -10.25 12.67 -16.83
CA LYS A 390 -10.35 14.13 -16.63
C LYS A 390 -10.28 14.49 -15.15
N GLU A 391 -11.09 13.87 -14.29
CA GLU A 391 -11.12 14.22 -12.87
C GLU A 391 -9.85 13.77 -12.14
N PHE A 392 -9.31 12.58 -12.43
CA PHE A 392 -8.03 12.15 -11.86
C PHE A 392 -6.88 13.08 -12.23
N ARG A 393 -6.78 13.52 -13.50
CA ARG A 393 -5.78 14.52 -13.91
C ARG A 393 -6.00 15.86 -13.21
N ARG A 394 -7.24 16.32 -13.06
CA ARG A 394 -7.56 17.54 -12.31
C ARG A 394 -7.13 17.45 -10.84
N ALA A 395 -7.28 16.30 -10.19
CA ALA A 395 -6.78 16.10 -8.84
C ALA A 395 -5.25 16.20 -8.76
N ILE A 396 -4.52 15.62 -9.73
CA ILE A 396 -3.05 15.68 -9.80
C ILE A 396 -2.56 17.10 -10.16
N GLU A 397 -3.29 17.84 -11.03
CA GLU A 397 -3.02 19.26 -11.32
C GLU A 397 -3.18 20.16 -10.09
N LEU A 398 -4.20 19.89 -9.26
CA LEU A 398 -4.46 20.62 -8.02
C LEU A 398 -3.45 20.27 -6.92
N ASN A 399 -3.04 19.02 -6.82
CA ASN A 399 -2.08 18.55 -5.81
C ASN A 399 -1.15 17.44 -6.36
N PRO A 400 0.01 17.82 -6.97
CA PRO A 400 1.01 16.88 -7.52
C PRO A 400 1.76 16.02 -6.47
N ASN A 401 1.42 16.17 -5.19
CA ASN A 401 1.95 15.38 -4.08
C ASN A 401 0.86 14.51 -3.41
N TYR A 402 -0.38 14.47 -3.94
CA TYR A 402 -1.44 13.64 -3.37
C TYR A 402 -1.30 12.17 -3.81
N ALA A 403 -0.67 11.36 -2.95
CA ALA A 403 -0.40 9.94 -3.20
C ALA A 403 -1.65 9.15 -3.66
N THR A 404 -2.81 9.41 -3.04
CA THR A 404 -4.08 8.75 -3.40
C THR A 404 -4.57 9.06 -4.81
N ALA A 405 -4.30 10.27 -5.34
CA ALA A 405 -4.69 10.60 -6.72
C ALA A 405 -3.90 9.78 -7.73
N HIS A 406 -2.57 9.70 -7.57
CA HIS A 406 -1.71 8.84 -8.37
C HIS A 406 -2.09 7.35 -8.24
N GLN A 407 -2.30 6.87 -7.00
CA GLN A 407 -2.74 5.50 -6.71
C GLN A 407 -4.01 5.14 -7.50
N GLN A 408 -5.08 5.91 -7.30
CA GLN A 408 -6.41 5.61 -7.84
C GLN A 408 -6.49 5.81 -9.36
N TYR A 409 -5.80 6.83 -9.90
CA TYR A 409 -5.63 7.01 -11.35
C TYR A 409 -4.93 5.80 -11.98
N GLY A 410 -3.88 5.28 -11.34
CA GLY A 410 -3.17 4.09 -11.77
C GLY A 410 -4.07 2.84 -11.77
N ILE A 411 -4.58 2.44 -10.60
CA ILE A 411 -5.19 1.12 -10.44
C ILE A 411 -6.63 1.02 -10.97
N GLU A 412 -7.47 2.04 -10.79
CA GLU A 412 -8.89 1.96 -11.16
C GLU A 412 -9.24 2.68 -12.47
N CYS A 413 -8.41 3.61 -12.98
CA CYS A 413 -8.60 4.18 -14.33
C CYS A 413 -7.68 3.55 -15.38
N LEU A 414 -6.36 3.73 -15.26
CA LEU A 414 -5.39 3.31 -16.28
C LEU A 414 -5.31 1.79 -16.44
N ALA A 415 -5.15 1.04 -15.34
CA ALA A 415 -5.13 -0.42 -15.39
C ALA A 415 -6.50 -1.00 -15.80
N ALA A 416 -7.62 -0.33 -15.51
CA ALA A 416 -8.96 -0.76 -15.91
C ALA A 416 -9.25 -0.66 -17.43
N VAL A 417 -8.34 -0.05 -18.21
CA VAL A 417 -8.36 -0.03 -19.69
C VAL A 417 -7.09 -0.62 -20.32
N GLY A 418 -6.28 -1.35 -19.55
CA GLY A 418 -5.07 -2.02 -20.06
C GLY A 418 -3.84 -1.10 -20.26
N ARG A 419 -3.86 0.15 -19.78
CA ARG A 419 -2.73 1.09 -19.85
C ARG A 419 -1.72 0.81 -18.73
N PHE A 420 -1.17 -0.40 -18.72
CA PHE A 420 -0.45 -0.94 -17.56
C PHE A 420 0.85 -0.24 -17.22
N ASP A 421 1.69 0.12 -18.19
CA ASP A 421 2.96 0.79 -17.88
C ASP A 421 2.75 2.21 -17.35
N GLU A 422 1.69 2.91 -17.79
CA GLU A 422 1.24 4.17 -17.19
C GLU A 422 0.71 3.93 -15.76
N ALA A 423 -0.15 2.92 -15.56
CA ALA A 423 -0.66 2.55 -14.23
C ALA A 423 0.45 2.19 -13.23
N ILE A 424 1.50 1.50 -13.69
CA ILE A 424 2.68 1.13 -12.90
C ILE A 424 3.55 2.36 -12.61
N ALA A 425 3.63 3.34 -13.51
CA ALA A 425 4.32 4.60 -13.26
C ALA A 425 3.59 5.44 -12.20
N GLU A 426 2.27 5.60 -12.31
CA GLU A 426 1.44 6.29 -11.32
C GLU A 426 1.45 5.57 -9.95
N GLY A 427 1.35 4.24 -9.93
CA GLY A 427 1.47 3.45 -8.70
C GLY A 427 2.83 3.56 -8.02
N LYS A 428 3.93 3.65 -8.79
CA LYS A 428 5.27 3.95 -8.25
C LYS A 428 5.35 5.38 -7.73
N ARG A 429 4.75 6.35 -8.41
CA ARG A 429 4.69 7.74 -7.95
C ARG A 429 3.92 7.88 -6.63
N ALA A 430 2.86 7.09 -6.44
CA ALA A 430 2.17 6.98 -5.15
C ALA A 430 3.08 6.38 -4.05
N GLU A 431 3.88 5.34 -4.36
CA GLU A 431 4.84 4.76 -3.40
C GLU A 431 5.99 5.73 -3.04
N GLU A 432 6.45 6.58 -3.96
CA GLU A 432 7.43 7.66 -3.64
C GLU A 432 6.86 8.69 -2.65
N LEU A 433 5.55 8.95 -2.73
CA LEU A 433 4.85 9.94 -1.92
C LEU A 433 4.49 9.38 -0.54
N ASP A 434 4.00 8.15 -0.46
CA ASP A 434 3.70 7.41 0.77
C ASP A 434 4.38 6.01 0.78
N PRO A 435 5.69 5.94 1.09
CA PRO A 435 6.48 4.70 1.03
C PRO A 435 6.11 3.69 2.12
N THR A 436 5.23 4.07 3.04
CA THR A 436 4.80 3.28 4.21
C THR A 436 3.39 2.72 4.09
N SER A 437 2.62 3.10 3.06
CA SER A 437 1.22 2.70 2.87
C SER A 437 1.08 1.28 2.31
N PRO A 438 0.50 0.33 3.07
CA PRO A 438 0.32 -1.04 2.59
C PRO A 438 -0.66 -1.14 1.42
N ILE A 439 -1.67 -0.25 1.37
CA ILE A 439 -2.66 -0.23 0.28
C ILE A 439 -2.04 0.24 -1.03
N ILE A 440 -1.23 1.29 -1.03
CA ILE A 440 -0.53 1.77 -2.23
C ILE A 440 0.44 0.70 -2.75
N GLY A 441 1.20 0.07 -1.84
CA GLY A 441 2.10 -1.01 -2.21
C GLY A 441 1.37 -2.24 -2.79
N ALA A 442 0.19 -2.59 -2.25
CA ALA A 442 -0.64 -3.68 -2.74
C ALA A 442 -1.34 -3.36 -4.08
N ASP A 443 -1.80 -2.13 -4.28
CA ASP A 443 -2.41 -1.66 -5.54
C ASP A 443 -1.39 -1.60 -6.69
N LEU A 444 -0.14 -1.20 -6.41
CA LEU A 444 0.98 -1.36 -7.35
C LEU A 444 1.24 -2.84 -7.66
N GLY A 445 1.13 -3.73 -6.66
CA GLY A 445 1.12 -5.18 -6.85
C GLY A 445 -0.01 -5.66 -7.78
N ARG A 446 -1.25 -5.18 -7.58
CA ARG A 446 -2.42 -5.50 -8.42
C ARG A 446 -2.26 -4.98 -9.86
N SER A 447 -1.64 -3.81 -10.05
CA SER A 447 -1.27 -3.28 -11.37
C SER A 447 -0.25 -4.17 -12.08
N LEU A 448 0.78 -4.65 -11.36
CA LEU A 448 1.77 -5.60 -11.90
C LEU A 448 1.15 -6.97 -12.24
N ILE A 449 0.17 -7.44 -11.47
CA ILE A 449 -0.58 -8.69 -11.76
C ILE A 449 -1.42 -8.53 -13.03
N ARG A 450 -2.18 -7.44 -13.17
CA ARG A 450 -2.96 -7.13 -14.39
C ARG A 450 -2.06 -6.99 -15.63
N ALA A 451 -0.81 -6.57 -15.45
CA ALA A 451 0.22 -6.51 -16.49
C ALA A 451 0.91 -7.86 -16.81
N GLY A 452 0.58 -8.94 -16.10
CA GLY A 452 1.27 -10.24 -16.22
C GLY A 452 2.68 -10.29 -15.62
N ARG A 453 3.10 -9.24 -14.90
CA ARG A 453 4.46 -9.06 -14.35
C ARG A 453 4.58 -9.71 -12.96
N TYR A 454 4.21 -10.99 -12.87
CA TYR A 454 3.95 -11.66 -11.59
C TYR A 454 5.16 -11.76 -10.65
N ASP A 455 6.38 -11.93 -11.16
CA ASP A 455 7.59 -11.95 -10.31
C ASP A 455 7.89 -10.58 -9.69
N GLU A 456 7.66 -9.49 -10.43
CA GLU A 456 7.73 -8.13 -9.87
C GLU A 456 6.60 -7.90 -8.86
N ALA A 457 5.39 -8.42 -9.11
CA ALA A 457 4.29 -8.34 -8.16
C ALA A 457 4.58 -9.08 -6.85
N ILE A 458 5.16 -10.29 -6.92
CA ILE A 458 5.54 -11.06 -5.72
C ILE A 458 6.66 -10.35 -4.96
N ALA A 459 7.68 -9.82 -5.65
CA ALA A 459 8.72 -9.01 -5.03
C ALA A 459 8.13 -7.75 -4.35
N GLN A 460 7.19 -7.07 -5.02
CA GLN A 460 6.47 -5.91 -4.49
C GLN A 460 5.69 -6.24 -3.23
N LEU A 461 4.84 -7.27 -3.27
CA LEU A 461 3.97 -7.65 -2.16
C LEU A 461 4.77 -8.18 -0.96
N ASN A 462 5.94 -8.79 -1.20
CA ASN A 462 6.87 -9.13 -0.11
C ASN A 462 7.49 -7.89 0.56
N ARG A 463 7.68 -6.76 -0.14
CA ARG A 463 8.01 -5.47 0.52
C ARG A 463 6.86 -5.02 1.42
N VAL A 464 5.61 -5.16 0.97
CA VAL A 464 4.42 -4.80 1.76
C VAL A 464 4.29 -5.68 3.02
N LEU A 465 4.52 -6.99 2.93
CA LEU A 465 4.53 -7.87 4.11
C LEU A 465 5.60 -7.51 5.14
N ALA A 466 6.72 -6.90 4.71
CA ALA A 466 7.75 -6.39 5.61
C ALA A 466 7.36 -5.06 6.30
N LEU A 467 6.43 -4.29 5.70
CA LEU A 467 5.86 -3.07 6.27
C LEU A 467 4.70 -3.35 7.22
N ASP A 468 3.79 -4.26 6.84
CA ASP A 468 2.68 -4.78 7.66
C ASP A 468 2.37 -6.26 7.30
N PRO A 469 2.74 -7.23 8.16
CA PRO A 469 2.47 -8.65 7.92
C PRO A 469 1.00 -9.06 8.18
N ASN A 470 0.14 -8.14 8.62
CA ASN A 470 -1.28 -8.36 8.86
C ASN A 470 -2.19 -7.67 7.82
N PHE A 471 -1.64 -6.93 6.85
CA PHE A 471 -2.44 -6.31 5.80
C PHE A 471 -3.01 -7.37 4.84
N TRP A 472 -4.31 -7.66 4.97
CA TRP A 472 -4.96 -8.80 4.32
C TRP A 472 -4.93 -8.76 2.79
N MET A 473 -4.96 -7.56 2.18
CA MET A 473 -4.93 -7.40 0.72
C MET A 473 -3.61 -7.84 0.09
N THR A 474 -2.51 -7.79 0.85
CA THR A 474 -1.21 -8.31 0.39
C THR A 474 -1.28 -9.80 0.11
N TYR A 475 -1.93 -10.56 0.99
CA TYR A 475 -2.14 -12.00 0.84
C TYR A 475 -3.14 -12.35 -0.26
N TRP A 476 -4.15 -11.50 -0.47
CA TRP A 476 -5.07 -11.61 -1.60
C TRP A 476 -4.33 -11.47 -2.93
N CYS A 477 -3.58 -10.38 -3.11
CA CYS A 477 -2.80 -10.12 -4.32
C CYS A 477 -1.68 -11.17 -4.52
N LEU A 478 -1.06 -11.69 -3.45
CA LEU A 478 -0.10 -12.79 -3.54
C LEU A 478 -0.76 -14.08 -4.05
N GLY A 479 -1.99 -14.38 -3.62
CA GLY A 479 -2.80 -15.47 -4.18
C GLY A 479 -2.92 -15.34 -5.70
N MET A 480 -3.45 -14.20 -6.17
CA MET A 480 -3.60 -13.90 -7.61
C MET A 480 -2.26 -14.00 -8.37
N ALA A 481 -1.16 -13.48 -7.81
CA ALA A 481 0.16 -13.52 -8.45
C ALA A 481 0.72 -14.95 -8.55
N TYR A 482 0.57 -15.76 -7.51
CA TYR A 482 0.97 -17.17 -7.53
C TYR A 482 0.06 -17.99 -8.48
N GLN A 483 -1.24 -17.71 -8.54
CA GLN A 483 -2.17 -18.31 -9.52
C GLN A 483 -1.72 -18.02 -10.96
N GLY A 484 -1.38 -16.77 -11.28
CA GLY A 484 -0.88 -16.35 -12.60
C GLY A 484 0.43 -17.04 -13.02
N LYS A 485 1.24 -17.48 -12.04
CA LYS A 485 2.46 -18.30 -12.27
C LYS A 485 2.23 -19.81 -12.25
N GLY A 486 1.02 -20.30 -12.00
CA GLY A 486 0.73 -21.72 -11.79
C GLY A 486 1.21 -22.28 -10.44
N GLN A 487 1.65 -21.42 -9.52
CA GLN A 487 2.15 -21.78 -8.18
C GLN A 487 0.99 -22.00 -7.19
N TYR A 488 0.12 -22.97 -7.51
CA TYR A 488 -1.15 -23.16 -6.80
C TYR A 488 -1.02 -23.60 -5.34
N ALA A 489 0.12 -24.17 -4.92
CA ALA A 489 0.34 -24.52 -3.52
C ALA A 489 0.58 -23.26 -2.66
N GLU A 490 1.40 -22.35 -3.17
CA GLU A 490 1.73 -21.05 -2.61
C GLU A 490 0.52 -20.10 -2.64
N ALA A 491 -0.28 -20.14 -3.72
CA ALA A 491 -1.55 -19.43 -3.81
C ALA A 491 -2.52 -19.81 -2.69
N VAL A 492 -2.84 -21.11 -2.53
CA VAL A 492 -3.71 -21.60 -1.44
C VAL A 492 -3.15 -21.21 -0.07
N ALA A 493 -1.83 -21.25 0.14
CA ALA A 493 -1.21 -20.81 1.39
C ALA A 493 -1.42 -19.30 1.65
N ALA A 494 -1.22 -18.46 0.62
CA ALA A 494 -1.47 -17.02 0.69
C ALA A 494 -2.96 -16.71 0.95
N ASN A 495 -3.88 -17.25 0.15
CA ASN A 495 -5.32 -17.03 0.33
C ASN A 495 -5.79 -17.49 1.72
N ARG A 496 -5.34 -18.67 2.20
CA ARG A 496 -5.66 -19.14 3.57
C ARG A 496 -5.14 -18.20 4.65
N LYS A 497 -3.92 -17.68 4.53
CA LYS A 497 -3.38 -16.68 5.49
C LYS A 497 -4.19 -15.37 5.43
N GLY A 498 -4.57 -14.90 4.24
CA GLY A 498 -5.49 -13.77 4.07
C GLY A 498 -6.84 -14.01 4.77
N MET A 499 -7.43 -15.19 4.62
CA MET A 499 -8.68 -15.59 5.28
C MET A 499 -8.60 -15.65 6.82
N THR A 500 -7.41 -15.71 7.42
CA THR A 500 -7.25 -15.55 8.89
C THR A 500 -7.30 -14.09 9.35
N LEU A 501 -7.07 -13.15 8.44
CA LEU A 501 -6.98 -11.70 8.70
C LEU A 501 -8.27 -10.97 8.31
N ASN A 502 -8.92 -11.38 7.22
CA ASN A 502 -10.19 -10.81 6.75
C ASN A 502 -11.07 -11.90 6.10
N ARG A 503 -12.39 -11.84 6.30
CA ARG A 503 -13.38 -12.78 5.74
C ARG A 503 -14.00 -12.30 4.43
N SER A 504 -13.22 -11.59 3.60
CA SER A 504 -13.65 -11.09 2.29
C SER A 504 -14.10 -12.23 1.36
N GLU A 505 -15.20 -12.02 0.65
CA GLU A 505 -15.69 -12.92 -0.40
C GLU A 505 -14.68 -13.12 -1.52
N TRP A 506 -13.86 -12.12 -1.85
CA TRP A 506 -12.83 -12.22 -2.89
C TRP A 506 -11.68 -13.15 -2.46
N LEU A 507 -11.18 -13.00 -1.23
CA LEU A 507 -10.21 -13.94 -0.65
C LEU A 507 -10.74 -15.39 -0.65
N LYS A 508 -12.05 -15.58 -0.44
CA LYS A 508 -12.69 -16.90 -0.47
C LYS A 508 -12.87 -17.43 -1.90
N ALA A 509 -13.22 -16.57 -2.86
CA ALA A 509 -13.35 -16.93 -4.28
C ALA A 509 -12.00 -17.36 -4.89
N ASP A 510 -10.94 -16.61 -4.61
CA ASP A 510 -9.58 -16.93 -5.08
C ASP A 510 -9.03 -18.19 -4.40
N LEU A 511 -9.38 -18.43 -3.13
CA LEU A 511 -9.08 -19.70 -2.46
C LEU A 511 -9.81 -20.87 -3.14
N ILE A 512 -11.10 -20.72 -3.48
CA ILE A 512 -11.87 -21.74 -4.22
C ILE A 512 -11.22 -22.03 -5.57
N GLN A 513 -10.87 -21.00 -6.34
CA GLN A 513 -10.20 -21.16 -7.64
C GLN A 513 -8.83 -21.84 -7.48
N SER A 514 -7.99 -21.39 -6.55
CA SER A 514 -6.68 -21.98 -6.26
C SER A 514 -6.77 -23.44 -5.82
N LEU A 515 -7.74 -23.79 -4.97
CA LEU A 515 -7.99 -25.18 -4.57
C LEU A 515 -8.39 -26.05 -5.77
N ILE A 516 -9.24 -25.56 -6.68
CA ILE A 516 -9.58 -26.30 -7.91
C ILE A 516 -8.36 -26.51 -8.80
N LYS A 517 -7.54 -25.47 -9.02
CA LYS A 517 -6.31 -25.57 -9.82
C LYS A 517 -5.29 -26.53 -9.17
N ARG A 518 -5.30 -26.67 -7.83
CA ARG A 518 -4.52 -27.67 -7.07
C ARG A 518 -5.16 -29.06 -7.01
N GLY A 519 -6.40 -29.23 -7.48
CA GLY A 519 -7.15 -30.50 -7.51
C GLY A 519 -8.04 -30.78 -6.28
N GLU A 520 -8.10 -29.89 -5.30
CA GLU A 520 -8.78 -30.07 -4.00
C GLU A 520 -10.28 -29.71 -4.05
N ARG A 521 -10.99 -30.30 -5.03
CA ARG A 521 -12.40 -29.98 -5.34
C ARG A 521 -13.37 -30.13 -4.16
N GLN A 522 -13.11 -31.03 -3.21
CA GLN A 522 -13.99 -31.22 -2.05
C GLN A 522 -14.01 -30.00 -1.11
N GLU A 523 -12.85 -29.39 -0.84
CA GLU A 523 -12.77 -28.17 -0.02
C GLU A 523 -13.34 -26.96 -0.76
N ALA A 524 -13.03 -26.84 -2.05
CA ALA A 524 -13.58 -25.79 -2.92
C ALA A 524 -15.13 -25.79 -2.95
N VAL A 525 -15.76 -26.96 -3.06
CA VAL A 525 -17.24 -27.08 -3.01
C VAL A 525 -17.78 -26.69 -1.62
N LYS A 526 -17.09 -27.07 -0.53
CA LYS A 526 -17.49 -26.66 0.83
C LYS A 526 -17.46 -25.13 0.97
N LEU A 527 -16.38 -24.49 0.56
CA LEU A 527 -16.21 -23.03 0.64
C LEU A 527 -17.19 -22.27 -0.27
N LEU A 528 -17.55 -22.81 -1.44
CA LEU A 528 -18.61 -22.24 -2.28
C LEU A 528 -19.96 -22.26 -1.56
N ASN A 529 -20.34 -23.38 -0.92
CA ASN A 529 -21.59 -23.47 -0.17
C ASN A 529 -21.63 -22.47 1.00
N GLU A 530 -20.50 -22.27 1.67
CA GLU A 530 -20.34 -21.23 2.72
C GLU A 530 -20.45 -19.80 2.15
N LEU A 531 -19.90 -19.54 0.95
CA LEU A 531 -20.03 -18.24 0.28
C LEU A 531 -21.48 -17.95 -0.14
N GLN A 532 -22.19 -18.95 -0.66
CA GLN A 532 -23.60 -18.83 -1.01
C GLN A 532 -24.46 -18.54 0.23
N ALA A 533 -24.26 -19.28 1.33
CA ALA A 533 -25.00 -19.07 2.58
C ALA A 533 -24.69 -17.71 3.27
N GLU A 534 -23.57 -17.07 2.95
CA GLU A 534 -23.29 -15.68 3.33
C GLU A 534 -24.07 -14.68 2.46
N SER A 535 -24.18 -14.92 1.14
CA SER A 535 -24.93 -14.04 0.22
C SER A 535 -26.44 -13.96 0.52
N GLU A 536 -26.99 -14.92 1.26
CA GLU A 536 -28.36 -14.90 1.78
C GLU A 536 -28.55 -13.97 3.00
N ARG A 537 -27.45 -13.44 3.58
CA ARG A 537 -27.44 -12.75 4.89
C ARG A 537 -26.77 -11.39 4.88
N ARG A 538 -25.83 -11.16 3.95
CA ARG A 538 -25.08 -9.91 3.77
C ARG A 538 -24.86 -9.66 2.28
N TYR A 539 -24.45 -8.44 1.94
CA TYR A 539 -23.92 -8.18 0.60
C TYR A 539 -22.66 -9.04 0.36
N VAL A 540 -22.62 -9.64 -0.82
CA VAL A 540 -21.53 -10.43 -1.41
C VAL A 540 -21.59 -10.11 -2.90
N SER A 541 -20.46 -9.69 -3.51
CA SER A 541 -20.42 -9.45 -4.95
C SER A 541 -20.77 -10.72 -5.74
N GLY A 542 -21.61 -10.57 -6.76
CA GLY A 542 -21.91 -11.64 -7.73
C GLY A 542 -20.67 -12.06 -8.52
N SER A 543 -19.67 -11.18 -8.67
CA SER A 543 -18.39 -11.53 -9.28
C SER A 543 -17.59 -12.55 -8.46
N ALA A 544 -17.53 -12.41 -7.13
CA ALA A 544 -16.87 -13.40 -6.28
C ALA A 544 -17.55 -14.78 -6.37
N LEU A 545 -18.89 -14.81 -6.44
CA LEU A 545 -19.64 -16.03 -6.72
C LEU A 545 -19.40 -16.57 -8.15
N ALA A 546 -19.27 -15.69 -9.15
CA ALA A 546 -19.02 -16.07 -10.53
C ALA A 546 -17.64 -16.71 -10.74
N VAL A 547 -16.60 -16.18 -10.10
CA VAL A 547 -15.25 -16.79 -10.06
C VAL A 547 -15.32 -18.18 -9.43
N ALA A 548 -15.97 -18.30 -8.27
CA ALA A 548 -16.11 -19.56 -7.55
C ALA A 548 -16.86 -20.63 -8.39
N TYR A 549 -18.02 -20.31 -8.95
CA TYR A 549 -18.76 -21.22 -9.85
C TYR A 549 -18.00 -21.50 -11.16
N GLY A 550 -17.35 -20.49 -11.74
CA GLY A 550 -16.60 -20.61 -12.99
C GLY A 550 -15.45 -21.62 -12.88
N SER A 551 -14.63 -21.50 -11.82
CA SER A 551 -13.54 -22.44 -11.56
C SER A 551 -14.03 -23.90 -11.39
N LEU A 552 -15.20 -24.10 -10.78
CA LEU A 552 -15.83 -25.42 -10.64
C LEU A 552 -16.39 -26.00 -11.95
N GLY A 553 -16.44 -25.20 -13.03
CA GLY A 553 -17.01 -25.57 -14.33
C GLY A 553 -18.50 -25.24 -14.48
N GLU A 554 -19.13 -24.62 -13.48
CA GLU A 554 -20.57 -24.32 -13.42
C GLU A 554 -20.90 -23.01 -14.18
N LYS A 555 -20.46 -22.92 -15.44
CA LYS A 555 -20.43 -21.67 -16.22
C LYS A 555 -21.78 -20.94 -16.29
N ASP A 556 -22.90 -21.65 -16.38
CA ASP A 556 -24.21 -21.02 -16.48
C ASP A 556 -24.61 -20.28 -15.18
N LYS A 557 -24.25 -20.84 -14.01
CA LYS A 557 -24.39 -20.13 -12.72
C LYS A 557 -23.43 -18.97 -12.64
N ALA A 558 -22.18 -19.16 -13.08
CA ALA A 558 -21.18 -18.10 -13.10
C ALA A 558 -21.65 -16.88 -13.91
N PHE A 559 -22.16 -17.09 -15.13
CA PHE A 559 -22.70 -16.01 -15.96
C PHE A 559 -24.01 -15.42 -15.41
N ALA A 560 -24.84 -16.19 -14.71
CA ALA A 560 -26.03 -15.63 -14.04
C ALA A 560 -25.64 -14.63 -12.93
N TYR A 561 -24.67 -14.99 -12.07
CA TYR A 561 -24.16 -14.08 -11.05
C TYR A 561 -23.36 -12.91 -11.65
N LEU A 562 -22.57 -13.14 -12.70
CA LEU A 562 -21.75 -12.09 -13.33
C LEU A 562 -22.60 -11.06 -14.10
N ASN A 563 -23.68 -11.49 -14.76
CA ASN A 563 -24.64 -10.55 -15.36
C ASN A 563 -25.32 -9.72 -14.28
N LYS A 564 -25.78 -10.34 -13.17
CA LYS A 564 -26.38 -9.62 -12.05
C LYS A 564 -25.42 -8.56 -11.48
N ASP A 565 -24.16 -8.92 -11.28
CA ASP A 565 -23.13 -8.03 -10.72
C ASP A 565 -22.83 -6.83 -11.65
N VAL A 566 -22.88 -7.04 -12.97
CA VAL A 566 -22.82 -5.97 -13.99
C VAL A 566 -24.09 -5.11 -13.96
N ASP A 567 -25.28 -5.70 -13.92
CA ASP A 567 -26.55 -4.97 -13.88
C ASP A 567 -26.71 -4.14 -12.59
N GLU A 568 -26.13 -4.61 -11.48
CA GLU A 568 -26.00 -3.91 -10.20
C GLU A 568 -24.79 -2.95 -10.13
N ARG A 569 -24.00 -2.83 -11.21
CA ARG A 569 -22.79 -1.99 -11.33
C ARG A 569 -21.80 -2.20 -10.17
N ALA A 570 -21.65 -3.46 -9.77
CA ALA A 570 -20.80 -3.90 -8.66
C ALA A 570 -19.38 -4.29 -9.07
N SER A 571 -19.15 -4.55 -10.35
CA SER A 571 -17.81 -4.65 -10.90
C SER A 571 -17.78 -4.24 -12.38
N ARG A 572 -16.56 -4.08 -12.88
CA ARG A 572 -16.23 -4.01 -14.31
C ARG A 572 -15.42 -5.27 -14.66
N PRO A 573 -16.05 -6.37 -15.12
CA PRO A 573 -15.32 -7.55 -15.60
C PRO A 573 -14.38 -7.14 -16.72
N ALA A 574 -13.09 -7.43 -16.56
CA ALA A 574 -12.03 -6.90 -17.42
C ALA A 574 -11.25 -8.05 -18.07
N VAL A 575 -11.06 -8.00 -19.40
CA VAL A 575 -10.52 -9.12 -20.20
C VAL A 575 -9.16 -9.60 -19.69
N PHE A 576 -8.33 -8.66 -19.26
CA PHE A 576 -6.95 -8.89 -18.82
C PHE A 576 -6.80 -9.29 -17.34
N ASP A 577 -7.87 -9.26 -16.53
CA ASP A 577 -7.74 -9.67 -15.13
C ASP A 577 -7.68 -11.22 -15.04
N PRO A 578 -6.63 -11.83 -14.47
CA PRO A 578 -6.43 -13.29 -14.50
C PRO A 578 -7.52 -14.09 -13.78
N VAL A 579 -8.27 -13.46 -12.86
CA VAL A 579 -9.35 -14.12 -12.12
C VAL A 579 -10.43 -14.70 -13.05
N TRP A 580 -10.58 -14.13 -14.25
CA TRP A 580 -11.56 -14.54 -15.27
C TRP A 580 -11.10 -15.67 -16.20
N ASP A 581 -9.90 -16.24 -16.01
CA ASP A 581 -9.32 -17.30 -16.85
C ASP A 581 -10.30 -18.44 -17.18
N ASP A 582 -11.08 -18.91 -16.21
CA ASP A 582 -12.02 -20.02 -16.38
C ASP A 582 -13.26 -19.66 -17.23
N LEU A 583 -13.55 -18.37 -17.39
CA LEU A 583 -14.69 -17.84 -18.14
C LEU A 583 -14.30 -17.18 -19.48
N ARG A 584 -13.06 -16.70 -19.63
CA ARG A 584 -12.62 -15.83 -20.76
C ARG A 584 -12.91 -16.41 -22.15
N GLU A 585 -12.72 -17.72 -22.33
CA GLU A 585 -12.94 -18.43 -23.61
C GLU A 585 -14.43 -18.72 -23.93
N ASP A 586 -15.37 -18.38 -23.04
CA ASP A 586 -16.81 -18.50 -23.30
C ASP A 586 -17.32 -17.22 -24.00
N PRO A 587 -17.99 -17.30 -25.18
CA PRO A 587 -18.42 -16.11 -25.93
C PRO A 587 -19.25 -15.10 -25.13
N ARG A 588 -19.98 -15.57 -24.09
CA ARG A 588 -20.77 -14.71 -23.20
C ARG A 588 -19.92 -13.72 -22.41
N PHE A 589 -18.64 -14.03 -22.15
CA PHE A 589 -17.72 -13.11 -21.48
C PHE A 589 -17.34 -11.94 -22.38
N ALA A 590 -17.02 -12.20 -23.66
CA ALA A 590 -16.73 -11.15 -24.64
C ALA A 590 -17.97 -10.27 -24.92
N GLU A 591 -19.17 -10.87 -24.97
CA GLU A 591 -20.43 -10.12 -25.05
C GLU A 591 -20.64 -9.22 -23.83
N LEU A 592 -20.42 -9.73 -22.61
CA LEU A 592 -20.60 -8.98 -21.37
C LEU A 592 -19.62 -7.80 -21.25
N VAL A 593 -18.34 -8.01 -21.55
CA VAL A 593 -17.34 -6.92 -21.61
C VAL A 593 -17.80 -5.86 -22.61
N SER A 594 -18.22 -6.27 -23.80
CA SER A 594 -18.69 -5.32 -24.81
C SER A 594 -20.03 -4.66 -24.46
N ARG A 595 -20.80 -5.19 -23.50
CA ARG A 595 -21.96 -4.49 -22.91
C ARG A 595 -21.48 -3.37 -21.96
N VAL A 596 -20.61 -3.72 -21.02
CA VAL A 596 -20.01 -2.81 -20.03
C VAL A 596 -19.28 -1.62 -20.69
N GLU A 597 -18.58 -1.85 -21.80
CA GLU A 597 -17.92 -0.80 -22.59
C GLU A 597 -18.89 0.21 -23.24
N LYS A 598 -20.15 -0.18 -23.47
CA LYS A 598 -21.19 0.67 -24.10
C LYS A 598 -22.09 1.35 -23.08
N GLU A 599 -22.37 0.69 -21.95
CA GLU A 599 -23.29 1.15 -20.91
C GLU A 599 -22.66 2.17 -19.95
N LYS A 600 -21.96 3.17 -20.48
CA LYS A 600 -21.46 4.29 -19.68
C LYS A 600 -22.59 5.21 -19.21
N LEU A 601 -22.39 5.87 -18.07
CA LEU A 601 -23.24 6.96 -17.57
C LEU A 601 -22.50 8.30 -17.63
N ASP A 602 -23.23 9.40 -17.81
CA ASP A 602 -22.70 10.77 -17.71
C ASP A 602 -22.84 11.34 -16.29
#